data_AF-A0A6A5CA52-F1
#
_entry.id   AF-A0A6A5CA52-F1
#
_cell.length_a   1.000
_cell.length_b   1.000
_cell.length_c   1.000
_cell.angle_alpha   90.00
_cell.angle_beta   90.00
_cell.angle_gamma   90.00
#
_symmetry.space_group_name_H-M   'P 1'
#
loop_
_entity.id
_entity.type
_entity.pdbx_description
1 polymer ?
#
loop_
_entity_poly.entity_id
_entity_poly.type
_entity_poly.pdbx_seq_one_letter_code
_entity_poly.pdbx_strand_id
1 'polypeptide(L)'
;MFSIKNSIIGTYSVFDDSNKKKSFEISRWSGLLQFFVILFTLAEEVWYFLRRPFLLFQLYHEFNKNDYKITVFPMSFYGLTHVTVQRCLGVHNMHETIQRALSLAFMSLSFVLSFTISNQIAGIEEDRKNKPWRPLIRKLCSIDFAYLLLILSTAVYLIHGYVEDVFWYCVVWVITFVFHNHLKGDQLWWCKNLCNLVGAFCMQSSCCKMMTGGPIDDFSTLFFAVTSLYFWAIIDMQDFRDGRRQDYWT
;
A
#
# COMPACT_ATOMS: atom_id res chain seq x y z
N MET A 1 -7.95 -35.84 3.27
CA MET A 1 -7.60 -36.06 1.85
C MET A 1 -7.90 -34.76 1.10
N PHE A 2 -6.94 -33.82 1.11
CA PHE A 2 -7.10 -32.51 0.46
C PHE A 2 -6.91 -32.68 -1.05
N SER A 3 -8.00 -32.61 -1.80
CA SER A 3 -7.99 -32.57 -3.25
C SER A 3 -7.56 -31.17 -3.70
N ILE A 4 -6.25 -30.98 -3.95
CA ILE A 4 -5.74 -29.85 -4.73
C ILE A 4 -6.20 -30.06 -6.18
N LYS A 5 -7.40 -29.59 -6.50
CA LYS A 5 -7.89 -29.52 -7.87
C LYS A 5 -7.13 -28.40 -8.58
N ASN A 6 -6.22 -28.79 -9.48
CA ASN A 6 -5.78 -28.11 -10.69
C ASN A 6 -6.45 -26.75 -11.00
N SER A 7 -5.92 -25.63 -10.48
CA SER A 7 -6.35 -24.30 -10.92
C SER A 7 -5.22 -23.29 -11.17
N ILE A 8 -3.95 -23.68 -11.12
CA ILE A 8 -2.84 -22.81 -11.54
C ILE A 8 -2.58 -23.01 -13.04
N ILE A 9 -3.58 -22.65 -13.86
CA ILE A 9 -3.40 -22.46 -15.30
C ILE A 9 -3.08 -20.99 -15.49
N GLY A 10 -1.80 -20.64 -15.36
CA GLY A 10 -1.30 -19.28 -15.52
C GLY A 10 -0.64 -19.09 -16.88
N THR A 11 -1.02 -18.04 -17.60
CA THR A 11 -0.21 -17.48 -18.69
C THR A 11 0.84 -16.57 -18.06
N TYR A 12 2.12 -16.94 -18.14
CA TYR A 12 3.22 -16.12 -17.62
C TYR A 12 3.67 -15.18 -18.71
N SER A 13 4.08 -13.96 -18.37
CA SER A 13 4.43 -12.98 -19.38
C SER A 13 5.71 -12.22 -19.04
N VAL A 14 6.69 -12.28 -19.94
CA VAL A 14 8.02 -11.65 -19.81
C VAL A 14 8.08 -10.41 -20.70
N PHE A 15 8.69 -9.33 -20.22
CA PHE A 15 8.97 -8.14 -21.02
C PHE A 15 10.25 -8.35 -21.85
N ASP A 16 10.14 -8.21 -23.17
CA ASP A 16 11.29 -8.16 -24.08
C ASP A 16 11.86 -6.72 -24.16
N ASP A 17 13.10 -6.56 -24.63
CA ASP A 17 13.81 -5.28 -24.80
C ASP A 17 13.03 -4.27 -25.66
N SER A 18 12.12 -4.77 -26.51
CA SER A 18 11.18 -4.00 -27.32
C SER A 18 9.91 -3.51 -26.58
N ASN A 19 9.82 -3.67 -25.25
CA ASN A 19 8.61 -3.48 -24.44
C ASN A 19 7.41 -4.36 -24.87
N LYS A 20 7.63 -5.38 -25.68
CA LYS A 20 6.58 -6.35 -26.06
C LYS A 20 6.55 -7.51 -25.07
N LYS A 21 5.35 -7.90 -24.65
CA LYS A 21 5.15 -9.03 -23.73
C LYS A 21 5.11 -10.35 -24.50
N LYS A 22 5.98 -11.31 -24.15
CA LYS A 22 5.87 -12.72 -24.58
C LYS A 22 5.13 -13.51 -23.51
N SER A 23 4.11 -14.27 -23.90
CA SER A 23 3.33 -15.10 -22.98
C SER A 23 3.60 -16.59 -23.17
N PHE A 24 3.72 -17.33 -22.06
CA PHE A 24 3.98 -18.76 -22.02
C PHE A 24 2.85 -19.49 -21.28
N GLU A 25 2.40 -20.61 -21.84
CA GLU A 25 1.37 -21.47 -21.23
C GLU A 25 2.07 -22.68 -20.55
N ILE A 26 1.96 -22.77 -19.22
CA ILE A 26 2.78 -23.71 -18.41
C ILE A 26 1.91 -24.85 -17.79
N SER A 27 0.67 -25.01 -18.24
CA SER A 27 -0.30 -25.94 -17.64
C SER A 27 0.08 -27.44 -17.70
N ARG A 28 1.13 -27.82 -18.44
CA ARG A 28 1.57 -29.22 -18.62
C ARG A 28 2.89 -29.61 -17.95
N TRP A 29 3.55 -28.68 -17.26
CA TRP A 29 4.88 -28.95 -16.72
C TRP A 29 4.84 -29.45 -15.28
N SER A 30 5.87 -30.20 -14.86
CA SER A 30 6.03 -30.65 -13.48
C SER A 30 6.20 -29.46 -12.53
N GLY A 31 5.82 -29.63 -11.25
CA GLY A 31 5.89 -28.55 -10.26
C GLY A 31 7.29 -27.95 -10.07
N LEU A 32 8.34 -28.77 -10.21
CA LEU A 32 9.73 -28.30 -10.16
C LEU A 32 10.04 -27.33 -11.31
N LEU A 33 9.57 -27.64 -12.52
CA LEU A 33 9.83 -26.79 -13.67
C LEU A 33 8.96 -25.52 -13.64
N GLN A 34 7.72 -25.62 -13.18
CA GLN A 34 6.88 -24.43 -12.92
C GLN A 34 7.58 -23.46 -11.95
N PHE A 35 8.16 -23.98 -10.87
CA PHE A 35 8.93 -23.18 -9.92
C PHE A 35 10.12 -22.47 -10.58
N PHE A 36 10.92 -23.18 -11.38
CA PHE A 36 12.05 -22.55 -12.08
C PHE A 36 11.61 -21.50 -13.09
N VAL A 37 10.50 -21.69 -13.80
CA VAL A 37 10.00 -20.68 -14.74
C VAL A 37 9.49 -19.44 -14.01
N ILE A 38 8.80 -19.59 -12.87
CA ILE A 38 8.39 -18.46 -12.03
C ILE A 38 9.62 -17.70 -11.54
N LEU A 39 10.61 -18.42 -10.98
CA LEU A 39 11.84 -17.82 -10.47
C LEU A 39 12.59 -17.05 -11.57
N PHE A 40 12.72 -17.66 -12.76
CA PHE A 40 13.37 -17.03 -13.91
C PHE A 40 12.61 -15.80 -14.39
N THR A 41 11.28 -15.89 -14.55
CA THR A 41 10.43 -14.76 -14.96
C THR A 41 10.51 -13.61 -13.97
N LEU A 42 10.48 -13.91 -12.67
CA LEU A 42 10.60 -12.93 -11.61
C LEU A 42 11.98 -12.26 -11.63
N ALA A 43 13.06 -13.04 -11.80
CA ALA A 43 14.41 -12.53 -11.90
C ALA A 43 14.58 -11.57 -13.10
N GLU A 44 14.01 -11.92 -14.25
CA GLU A 44 13.99 -11.06 -15.44
C GLU A 44 13.21 -9.76 -15.20
N GLU A 45 12.02 -9.81 -14.59
CA GLU A 45 11.27 -8.59 -14.26
C GLU A 45 12.02 -7.72 -13.24
N VAL A 46 12.62 -8.30 -12.20
CA VAL A 46 13.48 -7.59 -11.24
C VAL A 46 14.64 -6.91 -11.98
N TRP A 47 15.34 -7.64 -12.83
CA TRP A 47 16.45 -7.11 -13.60
C TRP A 47 16.04 -5.99 -14.55
N TYR A 48 14.90 -6.14 -15.23
CA TYR A 48 14.30 -5.14 -16.12
C TYR A 48 14.06 -3.81 -15.39
N PHE A 49 13.42 -3.86 -14.21
CA PHE A 49 13.14 -2.66 -13.42
C PHE A 49 14.41 -2.06 -12.79
N LEU A 50 15.36 -2.88 -12.33
CA LEU A 50 16.64 -2.40 -11.79
C LEU A 50 17.46 -1.63 -12.84
N ARG A 51 17.44 -2.08 -14.10
CA ARG A 51 18.11 -1.37 -15.20
C ARG A 51 17.35 -0.11 -15.68
N ARG A 52 16.08 0.01 -15.32
CA ARG A 52 15.19 1.10 -15.76
C ARG A 52 14.51 1.76 -14.55
N PRO A 53 15.28 2.44 -13.67
CA PRO A 53 14.75 3.00 -12.42
C PRO A 53 13.60 4.00 -12.64
N PHE A 54 13.60 4.70 -13.78
CA PHE A 54 12.49 5.57 -14.15
C PHE A 54 11.17 4.81 -14.34
N LEU A 55 11.20 3.60 -14.93
CA LEU A 55 10.00 2.76 -15.07
C LEU A 55 9.55 2.22 -13.71
N LEU A 56 10.48 1.92 -12.80
CA LEU A 56 10.13 1.53 -11.44
C LEU A 56 9.45 2.69 -10.69
N PHE A 57 9.94 3.91 -10.86
CA PHE A 57 9.29 5.12 -10.32
C PHE A 57 7.91 5.36 -10.94
N GLN A 58 7.76 5.17 -12.25
CA GLN A 58 6.46 5.25 -12.91
C GLN A 58 5.50 4.17 -12.38
N LEU A 59 5.98 2.95 -12.17
CA LEU A 59 5.17 1.87 -11.61
C LEU A 59 4.71 2.22 -10.19
N TYR A 60 5.63 2.68 -9.34
CA TYR A 60 5.31 3.21 -8.01
C TYR A 60 4.24 4.31 -8.09
N HIS A 61 4.38 5.24 -9.04
CA HIS A 61 3.42 6.30 -9.24
C HIS A 61 2.05 5.76 -9.65
N GLU A 62 2.00 4.83 -10.59
CA GLU A 62 0.77 4.23 -11.08
C GLU A 62 0.01 3.44 -9.99
N PHE A 63 0.72 2.84 -9.04
CA PHE A 63 0.10 2.20 -7.86
C PHE A 63 -0.59 3.22 -6.94
N ASN A 64 0.03 4.38 -6.70
CA ASN A 64 -0.39 5.32 -5.64
C ASN A 64 -1.11 6.58 -6.12
N LYS A 65 -1.16 6.86 -7.43
CA LYS A 65 -1.60 8.18 -7.95
C LYS A 65 -2.96 8.67 -7.47
N ASN A 66 -3.88 7.76 -7.16
CA ASN A 66 -5.23 8.12 -6.67
C ASN A 66 -5.25 8.42 -5.17
N ASP A 67 -4.29 7.86 -4.42
CA ASP A 67 -4.22 7.93 -2.97
C ASP A 67 -3.31 9.07 -2.47
N TYR A 68 -2.57 9.74 -3.37
CA TYR A 68 -1.78 10.91 -3.00
C TYR A 68 -2.59 12.02 -2.34
N LYS A 69 -3.78 12.33 -2.89
CA LYS A 69 -4.62 13.41 -2.38
C LYS A 69 -5.31 13.06 -1.07
N ILE A 70 -5.57 11.77 -0.84
CA ILE A 70 -6.37 11.28 0.27
C ILE A 70 -5.48 10.94 1.47
N THR A 71 -4.26 10.47 1.23
CA THR A 71 -3.37 9.94 2.26
C THR A 71 -2.08 10.75 2.35
N VAL A 72 -1.29 10.80 1.28
CA VAL A 72 0.05 11.39 1.30
C VAL A 72 0.02 12.89 1.60
N PHE A 73 -0.87 13.64 0.94
CA PHE A 73 -0.97 15.09 1.11
C PHE A 73 -1.44 15.47 2.52
N PRO A 74 -2.55 14.92 3.07
CA PRO A 74 -2.93 15.21 4.45
C PRO A 74 -1.86 14.84 5.48
N MET A 75 -1.23 13.68 5.31
CA MET A 75 -0.16 13.20 6.21
C MET A 75 1.05 14.13 6.18
N SER A 76 1.50 14.52 4.98
CA SER A 76 2.62 15.44 4.78
C SER A 76 2.30 16.83 5.32
N PHE A 77 1.09 17.35 5.04
CA PHE A 77 0.67 18.67 5.50
C PHE A 77 0.62 18.75 7.03
N TYR A 78 0.05 17.73 7.68
CA TYR A 78 0.00 17.66 9.13
C TYR A 78 1.39 17.59 9.76
N GLY A 79 2.27 16.72 9.27
CA GLY A 79 3.61 16.66 9.86
C GLY A 79 4.49 17.87 9.53
N LEU A 80 4.36 18.48 8.34
CA LEU A 80 5.06 19.72 8.00
C LEU A 80 4.64 20.89 8.89
N THR A 81 3.34 21.02 9.18
CA THR A 81 2.86 22.05 10.12
C THR A 81 3.42 21.82 11.52
N HIS A 82 3.42 20.59 12.02
CA HIS A 82 4.03 20.24 13.30
C HIS A 82 5.53 20.56 13.37
N VAL A 83 6.31 20.18 12.36
CA VAL A 83 7.76 20.45 12.33
C VAL A 83 8.04 21.94 12.24
N THR A 84 7.24 22.68 11.48
CA THR A 84 7.39 24.14 11.35
C THR A 84 7.13 24.84 12.68
N VAL A 85 6.07 24.44 13.39
CA VAL A 85 5.75 24.98 14.72
C VAL A 85 6.87 24.67 15.72
N GLN A 86 7.35 23.44 15.77
CA GLN A 86 8.46 23.06 16.65
C GLN A 86 9.75 23.81 16.33
N ARG A 87 10.01 24.08 15.05
CA ARG A 87 11.13 24.92 14.63
C ARG A 87 10.98 26.36 15.13
N CYS A 88 9.79 26.95 15.02
CA CYS A 88 9.48 28.28 15.54
C CYS A 88 9.60 28.36 17.06
N LEU A 89 9.28 27.28 17.77
CA LEU A 89 9.43 27.16 19.22
C LEU A 89 10.88 26.84 19.65
N GLY A 90 11.82 26.73 18.70
CA GLY A 90 13.23 26.45 19.00
C GLY A 90 13.53 25.01 19.42
N VAL A 91 12.57 24.09 19.28
CA VAL A 91 12.73 22.67 19.64
C VAL A 91 13.69 21.95 18.69
N HIS A 92 13.60 22.27 17.39
CA HIS A 92 14.46 21.69 16.35
C HIS A 92 15.29 22.76 15.65
N ASN A 93 16.48 22.38 15.19
CA ASN A 93 17.25 23.18 14.23
C ASN A 93 16.80 22.89 12.79
N MET A 94 17.27 23.68 11.82
CA MET A 94 16.85 23.53 10.41
C MET A 94 17.19 22.16 9.83
N HIS A 95 18.33 21.59 10.21
CA HIS A 95 18.78 20.30 9.70
C HIS A 95 17.86 19.17 10.19
N GLU A 96 17.54 19.13 11.49
CA GLU A 96 16.56 18.20 12.07
C GLU A 96 15.17 18.36 11.45
N THR A 97 14.73 19.60 11.24
CA THR A 97 13.47 19.91 10.55
C THR A 97 13.41 19.27 9.16
N ILE A 98 14.46 19.43 8.35
CA ILE A 98 14.52 18.84 7.01
C ILE A 98 14.53 17.32 7.08
N GLN A 99 15.33 16.74 7.99
CA GLN A 99 15.42 15.29 8.16
C GLN A 99 14.06 14.68 8.54
N ARG A 100 13.35 15.26 9.52
CA ARG A 100 12.02 14.80 9.93
C ARG A 100 11.01 14.92 8.80
N ALA A 101 11.03 16.02 8.05
CA ALA A 101 10.13 16.22 6.91
C ALA A 101 10.35 15.18 5.79
N LEU A 102 11.61 14.90 5.45
CA LEU A 102 11.95 13.88 4.46
C LEU A 102 11.57 12.47 4.94
N SER A 103 11.84 12.17 6.21
CA SER A 103 11.46 10.89 6.81
C SER A 103 9.95 10.70 6.80
N LEU A 104 9.18 11.73 7.14
CA LEU A 104 7.72 11.70 7.06
C LEU A 104 7.22 11.49 5.63
N ALA A 105 7.79 12.19 4.65
CA ALA A 105 7.41 12.02 3.25
C ALA A 105 7.63 10.56 2.81
N PHE A 106 8.80 9.99 3.15
CA PHE A 106 9.10 8.58 2.89
C PHE A 106 8.12 7.63 3.59
N MET A 107 7.85 7.86 4.88
CA MET A 107 6.88 7.08 5.67
C MET A 107 5.49 7.10 5.03
N SER A 108 5.00 8.27 4.60
CA SER A 108 3.68 8.43 3.99
C SER A 108 3.56 7.69 2.66
N LEU A 109 4.63 7.70 1.88
CA LEU A 109 4.76 7.02 0.60
C LEU A 109 4.78 5.50 0.79
N SER A 110 5.58 4.99 1.75
CA SER A 110 5.64 3.57 2.08
C SER A 110 4.33 3.05 2.69
N PHE A 111 3.69 3.83 3.56
CA PHE A 111 2.40 3.52 4.17
C PHE A 111 1.33 3.21 3.12
N VAL A 112 1.23 4.08 2.11
CA VAL A 112 0.21 3.94 1.05
C VAL A 112 0.60 2.88 0.03
N LEU A 113 1.89 2.74 -0.32
CA LEU A 113 2.34 1.78 -1.32
C LEU A 113 1.99 0.33 -0.95
N SER A 114 2.31 -0.09 0.27
CA SER A 114 2.04 -1.48 0.69
C SER A 114 0.54 -1.80 0.68
N PHE A 115 -0.28 -0.84 1.13
CA PHE A 115 -1.74 -0.96 1.06
C PHE A 115 -2.26 -1.04 -0.39
N THR A 116 -1.82 -0.13 -1.27
CA THR A 116 -2.34 -0.06 -2.65
C THR A 116 -1.95 -1.29 -3.46
N ILE A 117 -0.72 -1.81 -3.30
CA ILE A 117 -0.32 -3.07 -3.94
C ILE A 117 -1.19 -4.23 -3.42
N SER A 118 -1.32 -4.38 -2.09
CA SER A 118 -2.14 -5.44 -1.48
C SER A 118 -3.60 -5.39 -1.94
N ASN A 119 -4.19 -4.19 -1.97
CA ASN A 119 -5.57 -3.96 -2.40
C ASN A 119 -5.76 -4.34 -3.89
N GLN A 120 -4.84 -3.94 -4.77
CA GLN A 120 -4.92 -4.27 -6.18
C GLN A 120 -4.73 -5.76 -6.45
N ILE A 121 -3.89 -6.45 -5.67
CA ILE A 121 -3.72 -7.91 -5.75
C ILE A 121 -5.02 -8.62 -5.35
N ALA A 122 -5.67 -8.18 -4.27
CA ALA A 122 -6.90 -8.79 -3.79
C ALA A 122 -8.12 -8.46 -4.66
N GLY A 123 -8.13 -7.29 -5.31
CA GLY A 123 -9.26 -6.75 -6.04
C GLY A 123 -9.18 -6.83 -7.57
N ILE A 124 -8.40 -7.76 -8.14
CA ILE A 124 -8.17 -7.83 -9.61
C ILE A 124 -9.48 -7.87 -10.41
N GLU A 125 -10.45 -8.68 -9.98
CA GLU A 125 -11.72 -8.88 -10.65
C GLU A 125 -12.61 -7.63 -10.56
N GLU A 126 -12.65 -6.98 -9.38
CA GLU A 126 -13.33 -5.70 -9.17
C GLU A 126 -12.69 -4.61 -10.04
N ASP A 127 -11.36 -4.50 -9.99
CA ASP A 127 -10.59 -3.48 -10.69
C ASP A 127 -10.72 -3.62 -12.21
N ARG A 128 -10.88 -4.83 -12.73
CA ARG A 128 -11.15 -5.04 -14.16
C ARG A 128 -12.42 -4.34 -14.63
N LYS A 129 -13.44 -4.29 -13.78
CA LYS A 129 -14.72 -3.63 -14.08
C LYS A 129 -14.66 -2.13 -13.77
N ASN A 130 -14.21 -1.78 -12.58
CA ASN A 130 -14.38 -0.44 -12.02
C ASN A 130 -13.16 0.45 -12.23
N LYS A 131 -11.96 -0.13 -12.30
CA LYS A 131 -10.68 0.59 -12.26
C LYS A 131 -9.67 0.05 -13.29
N PRO A 132 -10.05 -0.07 -14.59
CA PRO A 132 -9.23 -0.73 -15.61
C PRO A 132 -7.88 -0.04 -15.90
N TRP A 133 -7.70 1.19 -15.41
CA TRP A 133 -6.45 1.93 -15.50
C TRP A 133 -5.40 1.51 -14.47
N ARG A 134 -5.71 0.63 -13.51
CA ARG A 134 -4.76 0.19 -12.48
C ARG A 134 -3.62 -0.65 -13.05
N PRO A 135 -2.40 -0.57 -12.48
CA PRO A 135 -1.19 -1.24 -12.97
C PRO A 135 -1.36 -2.73 -13.30
N LEU A 136 -2.00 -3.50 -12.42
CA LEU A 136 -2.16 -4.95 -12.59
C LEU A 136 -3.12 -5.28 -13.75
N ILE A 137 -4.19 -4.51 -13.90
CA ILE A 137 -5.15 -4.69 -15.01
C ILE A 137 -4.50 -4.31 -16.34
N ARG A 138 -3.73 -3.22 -16.35
CA ARG A 138 -2.92 -2.78 -17.50
C ARG A 138 -1.72 -3.67 -17.76
N LYS A 139 -1.45 -4.65 -16.88
CA LYS A 139 -0.32 -5.58 -16.96
C LYS A 139 1.04 -4.88 -17.00
N LEU A 140 1.18 -3.74 -16.30
CA LEU A 140 2.45 -2.99 -16.20
C LEU A 140 3.54 -3.76 -15.43
N CYS A 141 3.14 -4.70 -14.59
CA CYS A 141 4.00 -5.72 -13.99
C CYS A 141 3.24 -7.06 -13.90
N SER A 142 3.95 -8.15 -13.60
CA SER A 142 3.30 -9.43 -13.26
C SER A 142 2.70 -9.40 -11.84
N ILE A 143 1.77 -10.32 -11.58
CA ILE A 143 1.20 -10.51 -10.23
C ILE A 143 2.29 -11.01 -9.27
N ASP A 144 3.17 -11.90 -9.72
CA ASP A 144 4.27 -12.44 -8.90
C ASP A 144 5.24 -11.33 -8.47
N PHE A 145 5.58 -10.42 -9.40
CA PHE A 145 6.38 -9.24 -9.08
C PHE A 145 5.65 -8.27 -8.15
N ALA A 146 4.33 -8.12 -8.29
CA ALA A 146 3.54 -7.32 -7.36
C ALA A 146 3.57 -7.89 -5.93
N TYR A 147 3.50 -9.22 -5.77
CA TYR A 147 3.71 -9.86 -4.46
C TYR A 147 5.12 -9.60 -3.90
N LEU A 148 6.16 -9.68 -4.75
CA LEU A 148 7.52 -9.33 -4.33
C LEU A 148 7.59 -7.86 -3.87
N LEU A 149 7.02 -6.93 -4.63
CA LEU A 149 6.95 -5.52 -4.26
C LEU A 149 6.17 -5.30 -2.97
N LEU A 150 5.09 -6.05 -2.74
CA LEU A 150 4.34 -5.99 -1.48
C LEU A 150 5.22 -6.38 -0.29
N ILE A 151 5.93 -7.51 -0.40
CA ILE A 151 6.83 -7.99 0.66
C ILE A 151 7.95 -6.97 0.93
N LEU A 152 8.62 -6.50 -0.13
CA LEU A 152 9.73 -5.56 -0.02
C LEU A 152 9.27 -4.21 0.54
N SER A 153 8.17 -3.65 0.01
CA SER A 153 7.63 -2.37 0.50
C SER A 153 7.17 -2.46 1.95
N THR A 154 6.53 -3.56 2.34
CA THR A 154 6.09 -3.79 3.72
C THR A 154 7.27 -3.93 4.67
N ALA A 155 8.32 -4.68 4.27
CA ALA A 155 9.54 -4.80 5.05
C ALA A 155 10.23 -3.45 5.24
N VAL A 156 10.37 -2.66 4.17
CA VAL A 156 10.93 -1.30 4.23
C VAL A 156 10.11 -0.40 5.14
N TYR A 157 8.79 -0.45 5.04
CA TYR A 157 7.87 0.31 5.90
C TYR A 157 8.02 -0.04 7.39
N LEU A 158 8.11 -1.33 7.72
CA LEU A 158 8.29 -1.81 9.09
C LEU A 158 9.68 -1.44 9.65
N ILE A 159 10.74 -1.62 8.85
CA ILE A 159 12.11 -1.25 9.24
C ILE A 159 12.20 0.25 9.48
N HIS A 160 11.63 1.07 8.58
CA HIS A 160 11.61 2.52 8.76
C HIS A 160 10.82 2.91 10.00
N GLY A 161 9.66 2.30 10.22
CA GLY A 161 8.88 2.51 11.44
C GLY A 161 9.62 2.12 12.73
N TYR A 162 10.47 1.10 12.68
CA TYR A 162 11.35 0.75 13.81
C TYR A 162 12.41 1.81 14.08
N VAL A 163 13.07 2.32 13.02
CA VAL A 163 14.06 3.40 13.12
C VAL A 163 13.44 4.67 13.70
N GLU A 164 12.18 4.94 13.37
CA GLU A 164 11.44 6.15 13.78
C GLU A 164 10.61 5.96 15.08
N ASP A 165 10.80 4.84 15.80
CA ASP A 165 10.09 4.50 17.03
C ASP A 165 8.54 4.49 16.89
N VAL A 166 8.02 4.14 15.73
CA VAL A 166 6.58 4.00 15.42
C VAL A 166 6.19 2.59 14.98
N PHE A 167 7.07 1.62 15.19
CA PHE A 167 6.94 0.23 14.74
C PHE A 167 5.57 -0.39 15.02
N TRP A 168 5.01 -0.19 16.21
CA TRP A 168 3.72 -0.78 16.57
C TRP A 168 2.55 -0.21 15.78
N TYR A 169 2.58 1.09 15.44
CA TYR A 169 1.59 1.66 14.51
C TYR A 169 1.71 1.04 13.12
N CYS A 170 2.94 0.76 12.67
CA CYS A 170 3.19 0.09 11.40
C CYS A 170 2.66 -1.34 11.39
N VAL A 171 2.89 -2.11 12.45
CA VAL A 171 2.40 -3.48 12.59
C VAL A 171 0.87 -3.50 12.58
N VAL A 172 0.22 -2.61 13.34
CA VAL A 172 -1.24 -2.49 13.35
C VAL A 172 -1.76 -2.15 11.96
N TRP A 173 -1.11 -1.24 11.22
CA TRP A 173 -1.49 -0.94 9.84
C TRP A 173 -1.37 -2.17 8.92
N VAL A 174 -0.27 -2.92 9.02
CA VAL A 174 -0.07 -4.15 8.23
C VAL A 174 -1.15 -5.18 8.51
N ILE A 175 -1.44 -5.45 9.78
CA ILE A 175 -2.52 -6.37 10.18
C ILE A 175 -3.86 -5.86 9.62
N THR A 176 -4.10 -4.56 9.73
CA THR A 176 -5.35 -3.92 9.29
C THR A 176 -5.55 -4.09 7.79
N PHE A 177 -4.56 -3.77 6.94
CA PHE A 177 -4.75 -3.92 5.50
C PHE A 177 -4.77 -5.38 5.05
N VAL A 178 -4.06 -6.28 5.73
CA VAL A 178 -4.14 -7.71 5.43
C VAL A 178 -5.54 -8.23 5.74
N PHE A 179 -6.11 -7.84 6.88
CA PHE A 179 -7.48 -8.18 7.23
C PHE A 179 -8.49 -7.59 6.24
N HIS A 180 -8.33 -6.30 5.90
CA HIS A 180 -9.18 -5.61 4.94
C HIS A 180 -9.16 -6.29 3.56
N ASN A 181 -7.97 -6.52 2.99
CA ASN A 181 -7.82 -6.96 1.59
C ASN A 181 -7.88 -8.49 1.42
N HIS A 182 -7.23 -9.25 2.30
CA HIS A 182 -7.03 -10.69 2.10
C HIS A 182 -7.98 -11.56 2.93
N LEU A 183 -8.58 -11.02 4.00
CA LEU A 183 -9.54 -11.74 4.85
C LEU A 183 -10.99 -11.30 4.60
N LYS A 184 -11.26 -10.67 3.45
CA LYS A 184 -12.59 -10.19 3.04
C LYS A 184 -13.22 -9.20 4.03
N GLY A 185 -12.40 -8.50 4.82
CA GLY A 185 -12.88 -7.48 5.75
C GLY A 185 -13.56 -6.32 5.02
N ASP A 186 -13.20 -6.08 3.77
CA ASP A 186 -13.81 -5.08 2.89
C ASP A 186 -15.25 -5.43 2.44
N GLN A 187 -15.66 -6.70 2.53
CA GLN A 187 -17.01 -7.16 2.13
C GLN A 187 -18.09 -6.77 3.15
N LEU A 188 -17.70 -6.49 4.39
CA LEU A 188 -18.60 -6.03 5.43
C LEU A 188 -18.39 -4.53 5.62
N TRP A 189 -19.43 -3.73 5.34
CA TRP A 189 -19.34 -2.26 5.39
C TRP A 189 -18.74 -1.75 6.71
N TRP A 190 -19.12 -2.33 7.84
CA TRP A 190 -18.65 -1.90 9.16
C TRP A 190 -17.20 -2.32 9.42
N CYS A 191 -16.77 -3.50 8.95
CA CYS A 191 -15.37 -3.95 9.03
C CYS A 191 -14.47 -3.05 8.19
N LYS A 192 -14.89 -2.76 6.96
CA LYS A 192 -14.21 -1.80 6.08
C LYS A 192 -14.04 -0.45 6.77
N ASN A 193 -15.12 0.08 7.35
CA ASN A 193 -15.08 1.37 8.04
C ASN A 193 -14.15 1.33 9.25
N LEU A 194 -14.18 0.23 10.01
CA LEU A 194 -13.28 0.02 11.15
C LEU A 194 -11.81 -0.03 10.72
N CYS A 195 -11.48 -0.71 9.62
CA CYS A 195 -10.11 -0.74 9.09
C CYS A 195 -9.63 0.66 8.70
N ASN A 196 -10.50 1.48 8.10
CA ASN A 196 -10.16 2.86 7.75
C ASN A 196 -9.98 3.75 8.99
N LEU A 197 -10.80 3.56 10.02
CA LEU A 197 -10.60 4.21 11.32
C LEU A 197 -9.22 3.88 11.89
N VAL A 198 -8.90 2.58 11.99
CA VAL A 198 -7.63 2.13 12.54
C VAL A 198 -6.46 2.65 11.71
N GLY A 199 -6.58 2.61 10.38
CA GLY A 199 -5.58 3.17 9.47
C GLY A 199 -5.36 4.68 9.68
N ALA A 200 -6.43 5.45 9.77
CA ALA A 200 -6.36 6.89 10.01
C ALA A 200 -5.75 7.22 11.39
N PHE A 201 -6.08 6.44 12.41
CA PHE A 201 -5.52 6.62 13.75
C PHE A 201 -4.01 6.29 13.78
N CYS A 202 -3.61 5.17 13.19
CA CYS A 202 -2.20 4.76 13.09
C CYS A 202 -1.39 5.80 12.33
N MET A 203 -1.92 6.28 11.19
CA MET A 203 -1.26 7.29 10.36
C MET A 203 -1.01 8.59 11.14
N GLN A 204 -2.03 9.12 11.81
CA GLN A 204 -1.90 10.38 12.56
C GLN A 204 -0.98 10.23 13.77
N SER A 205 -1.12 9.13 14.52
CA SER A 205 -0.30 8.84 15.69
C SER A 205 1.17 8.66 15.33
N SER A 206 1.47 7.92 14.25
CA SER A 206 2.84 7.76 13.78
C SER A 206 3.45 9.09 13.34
N CYS A 207 2.70 9.94 12.63
CA CYS A 207 3.17 11.28 12.26
C CYS A 207 3.52 12.10 13.48
N CYS A 208 2.60 12.21 14.43
CA CYS A 208 2.79 13.01 15.63
C CYS A 208 4.03 12.55 16.41
N LYS A 209 4.16 11.24 16.63
CA LYS A 209 5.33 10.66 17.32
C LYS A 209 6.63 10.91 16.57
N MET A 210 6.64 10.72 15.24
CA MET A 210 7.80 11.02 14.40
C MET A 210 8.20 12.49 14.45
N MET A 211 7.25 13.42 14.53
CA MET A 211 7.59 14.84 14.55
C MET A 211 8.03 15.30 15.95
N THR A 212 7.36 14.83 17.00
CA THR A 212 7.67 15.20 18.41
C THR A 212 8.90 14.48 18.96
N GLY A 213 9.21 13.28 18.48
CA GLY A 213 10.24 12.42 19.08
C GLY A 213 9.92 11.97 20.51
N GLY A 214 8.67 12.11 20.95
CA GLY A 214 8.24 11.87 22.32
C GLY A 214 6.86 11.21 22.40
N PRO A 215 6.32 11.02 23.62
CA PRO A 215 4.98 10.49 23.79
C PRO A 215 3.93 11.44 23.20
N ILE A 216 2.84 10.85 22.69
CA ILE A 216 1.67 11.58 22.21
C ILE A 216 0.87 12.01 23.43
N ASP A 217 0.53 13.29 23.52
CA ASP A 217 -0.28 13.83 24.62
C ASP A 217 -1.77 13.43 24.49
N ASP A 218 -2.52 13.58 25.59
CA ASP A 218 -3.93 13.19 25.66
C ASP A 218 -4.81 13.98 24.69
N PHE A 219 -4.51 15.26 24.47
CA PHE A 219 -5.27 16.09 23.54
C PHE A 219 -5.06 15.64 22.10
N SER A 220 -3.81 15.41 21.69
CA SER A 220 -3.48 14.83 20.38
C SER A 220 -4.13 13.46 20.18
N THR A 221 -4.08 12.60 21.20
CA THR A 221 -4.72 11.28 21.16
C THR A 221 -6.24 11.37 20.95
N LEU A 222 -6.91 12.23 21.71
CA LEU A 222 -8.35 12.49 21.55
C LEU A 222 -8.67 13.05 20.17
N PHE A 223 -7.88 14.02 19.69
CA PHE A 223 -8.04 14.60 18.37
C PHE A 223 -7.93 13.52 17.28
N PHE A 224 -6.92 12.65 17.34
CA PHE A 224 -6.76 11.55 16.37
C PHE A 224 -7.89 10.55 16.44
N ALA A 225 -8.43 10.25 17.62
CA ALA A 225 -9.59 9.38 17.78
C ALA A 225 -10.83 9.99 17.10
N VAL A 226 -11.10 11.28 17.33
CA VAL A 226 -12.25 11.99 16.76
C VAL A 226 -12.15 12.11 15.23
N THR A 227 -10.99 12.47 14.69
CA THR A 227 -10.79 12.55 13.23
C THR A 227 -10.86 11.16 12.57
N SER A 228 -10.41 10.11 13.26
CA SER A 228 -10.51 8.74 12.74
C SER A 228 -11.95 8.22 12.77
N LEU A 229 -12.75 8.61 13.77
CA LEU A 229 -14.19 8.36 13.80
C LEU A 229 -14.93 9.06 12.67
N TYR A 230 -14.48 10.25 12.26
CA TYR A 230 -15.00 10.90 11.06
C TYR A 230 -14.79 10.02 9.82
N PHE A 231 -13.58 9.49 9.59
CA PHE A 231 -13.34 8.56 8.47
C PHE A 231 -14.23 7.33 8.53
N TRP A 232 -14.44 6.75 9.73
CA TRP A 232 -15.37 5.64 9.91
C TRP A 232 -16.80 5.96 9.46
N ALA A 233 -17.27 7.19 9.72
CA ALA A 233 -18.63 7.61 9.42
C ALA A 233 -18.88 7.90 7.93
N ILE A 234 -17.84 8.23 7.15
CA ILE A 234 -18.00 8.71 5.77
C ILE A 234 -17.36 7.84 4.69
N ILE A 235 -16.51 6.86 5.04
CA ILE A 235 -15.75 6.11 4.03
C ILE A 235 -16.64 5.22 3.15
N ASP A 236 -17.79 4.78 3.64
CA ASP A 236 -18.76 4.03 2.86
C ASP A 236 -19.38 4.87 1.73
N MET A 237 -19.38 6.21 1.87
CA MET A 237 -19.81 7.12 0.80
C MET A 237 -18.95 6.97 -0.45
N GLN A 238 -17.68 6.53 -0.32
CA GLN A 238 -16.80 6.31 -1.46
C GLN A 238 -17.28 5.14 -2.34
N ASP A 239 -17.98 4.16 -1.78
CA ASP A 239 -18.46 3.00 -2.56
C ASP A 239 -19.61 3.35 -3.50
N PHE A 240 -20.37 4.43 -3.22
CA PHE A 240 -21.37 4.94 -4.16
C PHE A 240 -20.71 5.48 -5.43
N ARG A 241 -19.57 6.16 -5.29
CA ARG A 241 -18.77 6.63 -6.44
C ARG A 241 -18.16 5.45 -7.19
N ASP A 242 -17.65 4.47 -6.46
CA ASP A 242 -16.93 3.32 -7.04
C ASP A 242 -17.87 2.23 -7.60
N GLY A 243 -19.19 2.38 -7.47
CA GLY A 243 -20.19 1.44 -8.00
C GLY A 243 -20.36 0.14 -7.20
N ARG A 244 -19.66 0.00 -6.05
CA ARG A 244 -19.61 -1.26 -5.29
C ARG A 244 -20.90 -1.62 -4.55
N ARG A 245 -21.77 -0.66 -4.23
CA ARG A 245 -22.95 -0.92 -3.38
C ARG A 245 -24.11 -1.61 -4.12
N GLN A 246 -24.11 -1.64 -5.45
CA GLN A 246 -25.16 -2.31 -6.23
C GLN A 246 -25.11 -3.84 -6.12
N ASP A 247 -23.91 -4.41 -5.94
CA ASP A 247 -23.71 -5.87 -5.90
C ASP A 247 -24.13 -6.53 -4.58
N TYR A 248 -24.38 -5.76 -3.51
CA TYR A 248 -24.81 -6.28 -2.20
C TYR A 248 -26.34 -6.47 -2.08
N TRP A 249 -27.11 -5.90 -3.02
CA TRP A 249 -28.58 -5.87 -2.98
C TRP A 249 -29.25 -6.60 -4.17
N THR A 250 -28.47 -7.34 -4.94
CA THR A 250 -28.92 -8.26 -6.00
C THR A 250 -28.50 -9.68 -5.67
#